data_AF-A0A2E0UI66-F1
#
_entry.id   AF-A0A2E0UI66-F1
#
_cell.length_a   1.000
_cell.length_b   1.000
_cell.length_c   1.000
_cell.angle_alpha   90.00
_cell.angle_beta   90.00
_cell.angle_gamma   90.00
#
_symmetry.space_group_name_H-M   'P 1'
#
loop_
_entity.id
_entity.type
_entity.pdbx_description
1 polymer ?
#
loop_
_entity_poly.entity_id
_entity_poly.type
_entity_poly.pdbx_seq_one_letter_code
_entity_poly.pdbx_strand_id
1 'polypeptide(L)'
;MNYEYVKNYYGVPAEYGRIVIVAGERGVIVEDRGNYIGVLFDKDKPGVISNCHPTWEVEYCGIGKPRKMTRSQQRYQRYLEYGDSFDNFRQFLSWDCDKERSWNK
;
A
#
# COMPACT_ATOMS: atom_id res chain seq x y z
N MET A 1 -3.42 13.43 9.54
CA MET A 1 -2.98 12.45 10.54
C MET A 1 -2.24 11.34 9.82
N ASN A 2 -0.95 11.20 10.12
CA ASN A 2 -0.03 10.30 9.42
C ASN A 2 0.73 9.50 10.49
N TYR A 3 0.28 8.28 10.81
CA TYR A 3 0.85 7.39 11.83
C TYR A 3 0.89 7.98 13.24
N GLU A 4 0.08 8.99 13.53
CA GLU A 4 0.15 9.76 14.78
C GLU A 4 -0.19 8.91 16.00
N TYR A 5 -1.19 8.03 15.87
CA TYR A 5 -1.51 7.04 16.90
C TYR A 5 -0.31 6.12 17.17
N VAL A 6 0.26 5.52 16.13
CA VAL A 6 1.39 4.59 16.25
C VAL A 6 2.60 5.26 16.89
N LYS A 7 2.95 6.47 16.43
CA LYS A 7 4.07 7.26 16.97
C LYS A 7 3.89 7.57 18.45
N ASN A 8 2.69 8.02 18.83
CA ASN A 8 2.44 8.46 20.21
C ASN A 8 2.23 7.29 21.17
N TYR A 9 1.56 6.22 20.75
CA TYR A 9 1.24 5.08 21.60
C TYR A 9 2.44 4.13 21.77
N TYR A 10 3.15 3.81 20.69
CA TYR A 10 4.28 2.88 20.73
C TYR A 10 5.65 3.56 20.81
N GLY A 11 5.73 4.89 20.62
CA GLY A 11 7.00 5.63 20.66
C GLY A 11 7.93 5.35 19.48
N VAL A 12 7.40 4.83 18.36
CA VAL A 12 8.19 4.40 17.20
C VAL A 12 8.22 5.45 16.08
N PRO A 13 9.29 5.53 15.28
CA PRO A 13 9.41 6.50 14.19
C PRO A 13 8.69 6.03 12.91
N ALA A 14 7.45 5.56 13.03
CA ALA A 14 6.67 5.05 11.90
C ALA A 14 6.23 6.19 10.97
N GLU A 15 6.60 6.16 9.69
CA GLU A 15 6.13 7.14 8.71
C GLU A 15 6.10 6.55 7.30
N TYR A 16 5.35 7.18 6.41
CA TYR A 16 5.27 6.75 5.01
C TYR A 16 6.66 6.76 4.36
N GLY A 17 7.02 5.68 3.68
CA GLY A 17 8.33 5.51 3.06
C GLY A 17 9.43 5.06 4.02
N ARG A 18 9.17 4.92 5.32
CA ARG A 18 10.16 4.38 6.27
C ARG A 18 10.48 2.94 5.92
N ILE A 19 11.76 2.64 5.74
CA ILE A 19 12.25 1.27 5.56
C ILE A 19 12.20 0.58 6.91
N VAL A 20 11.69 -0.64 6.91
CA VAL A 20 11.65 -1.51 8.09
C VAL A 20 12.18 -2.90 7.75
N ILE A 21 12.75 -3.56 8.75
CA ILE A 21 13.03 -4.99 8.70
C ILE A 21 12.12 -5.64 9.75
N VAL A 22 11.19 -6.48 9.31
CA VAL A 22 10.23 -7.16 10.18
C VAL A 22 10.53 -8.64 10.16
N ALA A 23 10.90 -9.23 11.30
CA ALA A 23 11.27 -10.65 11.40
C ALA A 23 12.32 -11.08 10.34
N GLY A 24 13.31 -10.21 10.07
CA GLY A 24 14.36 -10.44 9.08
C GLY A 24 13.98 -10.10 7.62
N GLU A 25 12.74 -9.72 7.35
CA GLU A 25 12.25 -9.38 6.00
C GLU A 25 12.22 -7.87 5.79
N ARG A 26 12.86 -7.39 4.73
CA ARG A 26 12.92 -5.96 4.41
C ARG A 26 11.65 -5.50 3.70
N GLY A 27 11.12 -4.36 4.14
CA GLY A 27 9.98 -3.70 3.51
C GLY A 27 9.95 -2.19 3.75
N VAL A 28 8.89 -1.57 3.25
CA VAL A 28 8.67 -0.12 3.37
C VAL A 28 7.26 0.13 3.88
N ILE A 29 7.11 1.02 4.85
CA ILE A 29 5.80 1.44 5.37
C ILE A 29 5.08 2.26 4.29
N VAL A 30 3.86 1.86 3.94
CA VAL A 30 3.05 2.47 2.88
C VAL A 30 1.65 2.87 3.32
N GLU A 31 1.12 2.30 4.40
CA GLU A 31 -0.22 2.62 4.90
C GLU A 31 -0.27 2.70 6.43
N ASP A 32 -1.03 3.69 6.94
CA ASP A 32 -1.40 3.78 8.35
C ASP A 32 -2.63 2.91 8.60
N ARG A 33 -2.49 1.92 9.48
CA ARG A 33 -3.55 0.96 9.82
C ARG A 33 -3.86 0.94 11.31
N GLY A 34 -3.72 2.09 11.97
CA GLY A 34 -4.10 2.27 13.37
C GLY A 34 -3.11 1.60 14.32
N ASN A 35 -3.45 0.42 14.87
CA ASN A 35 -2.53 -0.34 15.74
C ASN A 35 -1.43 -1.07 14.95
N TYR A 36 -1.50 -1.07 13.62
CA TYR A 36 -0.54 -1.75 12.75
C TYR A 36 0.09 -0.76 11.77
N ILE A 37 1.32 -1.08 11.36
CA ILE A 37 1.96 -0.46 10.19
C ILE A 37 1.70 -1.33 8.96
N GLY A 38 1.21 -0.73 7.88
CA GLY A 38 1.07 -1.39 6.59
C GLY A 38 2.40 -1.40 5.87
N VAL A 39 3.04 -2.57 5.76
CA VAL A 39 4.35 -2.75 5.16
C VAL A 39 4.23 -3.43 3.80
N LEU A 40 4.87 -2.85 2.79
CA LEU A 40 5.13 -3.47 1.51
C LEU A 40 6.52 -4.13 1.56
N PHE A 41 6.57 -5.46 1.62
CA PHE A 41 7.84 -6.18 1.60
C PHE A 41 8.47 -6.18 0.20
N ASP A 42 9.80 -6.28 0.16
CA ASP A 42 10.55 -6.31 -1.11
C ASP A 42 10.32 -7.62 -1.90
N LYS A 43 10.03 -8.73 -1.19
CA LYS A 43 9.67 -10.01 -1.81
C LYS A 43 8.29 -10.03 -2.47
N ASP A 44 7.38 -9.17 -2.00
CA ASP A 44 5.99 -9.19 -2.45
C ASP A 44 5.79 -8.41 -3.74
N LYS A 45 4.63 -8.60 -4.39
CA LYS A 45 4.24 -7.79 -5.54
C LYS A 45 3.86 -6.38 -5.06
N PRO A 46 4.16 -5.33 -5.86
CA PRO A 46 3.63 -3.99 -5.57
C PRO A 46 2.11 -4.03 -5.38
N GLY A 47 1.62 -3.40 -4.31
CA GLY A 47 0.20 -3.39 -3.94
C GLY A 47 -0.22 -4.44 -2.90
N VAL A 48 0.64 -5.41 -2.57
CA VAL A 48 0.40 -6.33 -1.46
C VAL A 48 0.93 -5.70 -0.18
N ILE A 49 0.04 -5.40 0.76
CA ILE A 49 0.37 -4.69 2.01
C ILE A 49 0.05 -5.60 3.19
N SER A 50 1.08 -5.91 3.96
CA SER A 50 0.98 -6.74 5.16
C SER A 50 0.82 -5.87 6.41
N ASN A 51 0.01 -6.34 7.35
CA ASN A 51 -0.09 -5.71 8.67
C ASN A 51 1.07 -6.20 9.54
N CYS A 52 1.90 -5.29 10.01
CA CYS A 52 2.97 -5.60 10.97
C CYS A 52 2.71 -4.83 12.28
N HIS A 53 2.90 -5.50 13.40
CA HIS A 53 2.80 -4.83 14.70
C HIS A 53 3.99 -3.88 14.89
N PRO A 54 3.80 -2.62 15.31
CA PRO A 54 4.86 -1.61 15.28
C PRO A 54 6.08 -1.92 16.16
N THR A 55 5.94 -2.80 17.16
CA THR A 55 7.02 -3.12 18.10
C THR A 55 7.50 -4.57 18.05
N TRP A 56 6.86 -5.44 17.26
CA TRP A 56 7.19 -6.86 17.26
C TRP A 56 8.22 -7.17 16.17
N GLU A 57 9.46 -7.40 16.59
CA GLU A 57 10.59 -7.71 15.70
C GLU A 57 10.74 -6.73 14.53
N VAL A 58 10.52 -5.43 14.80
CA VAL A 58 10.64 -4.37 13.81
C VAL A 58 11.88 -3.53 14.06
N GLU A 59 12.74 -3.46 13.06
CA GLU A 59 13.84 -2.49 13.00
C GLU A 59 13.45 -1.35 12.07
N TYR A 60 13.52 -0.12 12.59
CA TYR A 60 13.22 1.09 11.82
C TYR A 60 14.52 1.67 11.24
N CYS A 61 14.62 1.72 9.92
CA CYS A 61 15.81 2.22 9.22
C CYS A 61 15.59 3.65 8.68
N GLY A 62 16.21 3.97 7.55
CA GLY A 62 16.05 5.24 6.84
C GLY A 62 14.77 5.33 5.99
N ILE A 63 14.69 6.36 5.17
CA ILE A 63 13.57 6.59 4.24
C ILE A 63 13.90 6.02 2.87
N GLY A 64 12.97 5.24 2.34
CA GLY A 64 13.00 4.65 1.02
C GLY A 64 11.81 5.07 0.17
N LYS A 65 11.83 4.65 -1.09
CA LYS A 65 10.72 4.86 -2.03
C LYS A 65 9.92 3.56 -2.15
N PRO A 66 8.62 3.55 -1.78
CA PRO A 66 7.77 2.41 -2.02
C PRO A 66 7.69 2.05 -3.50
N ARG A 67 7.66 0.75 -3.81
CA ARG A 67 7.40 0.27 -5.18
C ARG A 67 5.93 0.52 -5.52
N LYS A 68 5.69 1.27 -6.58
CA LYS A 68 4.34 1.55 -7.07
C LYS A 68 3.90 0.49 -8.06
N MET A 69 2.63 0.13 -8.04
CA MET A 69 2.03 -0.68 -9.10
C MET A 69 2.13 0.05 -10.44
N THR A 70 2.41 -0.71 -11.50
CA THR A 70 2.31 -0.21 -12.88
C THR A 70 0.87 0.14 -13.24
N ARG A 71 0.66 0.96 -14.27
CA ARG A 71 -0.70 1.33 -14.73
C ARG A 71 -1.56 0.10 -15.07
N SER A 72 -0.97 -0.92 -15.68
CA SER A 72 -1.68 -2.16 -16.01
C SER A 72 -2.08 -2.95 -14.77
N GLN A 73 -1.21 -3.04 -13.75
CA GLN A 73 -1.52 -3.69 -12.47
C GLN A 73 -2.64 -2.95 -11.72
N GLN A 74 -2.57 -1.62 -11.65
CA GLN A 74 -3.63 -0.81 -11.01
C GLN A 74 -4.99 -1.01 -11.70
N ARG A 75 -5.02 -1.01 -13.04
CA ARG A 75 -6.25 -1.28 -13.80
C ARG A 75 -6.79 -2.68 -13.54
N TYR A 76 -5.91 -3.67 -13.51
CA TYR A 76 -6.33 -5.05 -13.24
C TYR A 76 -6.90 -5.18 -11.82
N GLN A 77 -6.31 -4.52 -10.83
CA GLN A 77 -6.87 -4.49 -9.48
C GLN A 77 -8.28 -3.86 -9.46
N ARG A 78 -8.49 -2.74 -10.16
CA ARG A 78 -9.83 -2.14 -10.31
C ARG A 78 -10.80 -3.04 -11.07
N TYR A 79 -10.31 -3.82 -12.04
CA TYR A 79 -11.12 -4.82 -12.72
C TYR A 79 -11.57 -5.92 -11.76
N LEU A 80 -10.71 -6.37 -10.83
CA LEU A 80 -11.11 -7.33 -9.81
C LEU A 80 -12.13 -6.76 -8.81
N GLU A 81 -12.12 -5.44 -8.59
CA GLU A 81 -13.03 -4.77 -7.66
C GLU A 81 -14.40 -4.43 -8.29
N TYR A 82 -14.40 -3.94 -9.54
CA TYR A 82 -15.61 -3.41 -10.19
C TYR A 82 -16.05 -4.19 -11.43
N GLY A 83 -15.24 -5.13 -11.92
CA GLY A 83 -15.44 -5.82 -13.20
C GLY A 83 -16.78 -6.53 -13.31
N ASP A 84 -17.28 -7.07 -12.20
CA ASP A 84 -18.56 -7.78 -12.11
C ASP A 84 -19.77 -6.86 -12.34
N SER A 85 -19.57 -5.53 -12.33
CA SER A 85 -20.62 -4.54 -12.63
C SER A 85 -20.78 -4.25 -14.14
N PHE A 86 -20.08 -4.97 -15.01
CA PHE A 86 -20.08 -4.76 -16.46
C PHE A 86 -20.34 -6.05 -17.22
N ASP A 87 -21.02 -5.96 -18.38
CA ASP A 87 -21.31 -7.14 -19.20
C ASP A 87 -20.04 -7.72 -19.85
N ASN A 88 -19.01 -6.90 -20.03
CA ASN A 88 -17.75 -7.31 -20.64
C ASN A 88 -16.61 -6.34 -20.31
N PHE A 89 -15.38 -6.81 -20.56
CA PHE A 89 -14.16 -6.05 -20.30
C PHE A 89 -14.09 -4.71 -21.07
N ARG A 90 -14.72 -4.60 -22.25
CA ARG A 90 -14.70 -3.36 -23.03
C ARG A 90 -15.51 -2.25 -22.36
N GLN A 91 -16.67 -2.57 -21.80
CA GLN A 91 -17.46 -1.61 -21.03
C GLN A 91 -16.69 -1.14 -19.79
N PHE A 92 -16.06 -2.08 -19.06
CA PHE A 92 -15.17 -1.75 -17.95
C PHE A 92 -14.05 -0.80 -18.39
N LEU A 93 -13.37 -1.07 -19.51
CA LEU A 93 -12.30 -0.20 -20.01
C LEU A 93 -12.80 1.21 -20.33
N SER A 94 -13.98 1.35 -20.94
CA SER A 94 -14.57 2.66 -21.23
C SER A 94 -14.84 3.45 -19.95
N TRP A 95 -15.31 2.77 -18.89
CA TRP A 95 -15.56 3.34 -17.58
C TRP A 95 -14.27 3.68 -16.82
N ASP A 96 -13.26 2.80 -16.89
CA ASP A 96 -11.99 2.94 -16.19
C ASP A 96 -11.12 4.06 -16.77
N CYS A 97 -11.23 4.31 -18.08
CA CYS A 97 -10.47 5.34 -18.80
C CYS A 97 -11.14 6.73 -18.81
N ASP A 98 -12.30 6.89 -18.18
CA ASP A 98 -12.98 8.19 -18.10
C ASP A 98 -12.08 9.22 -17.36
N LYS A 99 -11.89 10.39 -17.97
CA LYS A 99 -11.00 11.46 -17.46
C LYS A 99 -11.47 12.05 -16.14
N GLU A 100 -12.78 11.96 -15.86
CA GLU A 100 -13.35 12.48 -14.62
C GLU A 100 -12.99 11.60 -13.39
N ARG A 101 -12.46 10.39 -13.61
CA ARG A 101 -12.03 9.50 -12.52
C ARG A 101 -10.83 10.07 -11.77
N SER A 102 -10.87 9.95 -10.45
CA SER A 102 -9.83 10.45 -9.55
C SER A 102 -8.43 9.87 -9.83
N TRP A 103 -8.34 8.66 -10.40
CA TRP A 103 -7.09 7.97 -10.72
C TRP A 103 -6.55 8.22 -12.14
N ASN A 104 -7.25 9.00 -12.97
CA ASN A 104 -6.83 9.37 -14.34
C ASN A 104 -6.34 10.81 -14.46
N LYS A 105 -6.20 11.51 -13.34
CA LYS A 105 -5.69 12.89 -13.26
C LYS A 105 -4.17 12.96 -13.34
#